data_AF-A0A2N3J2Y3-F1
#
_entry.id   AF-A0A2N3J2Y3-F1
#
_cell.length_a   1.000
_cell.length_b   1.000
_cell.length_c   1.000
_cell.angle_alpha   90.00
_cell.angle_beta   90.00
_cell.angle_gamma   90.00
#
_symmetry.space_group_name_H-M   'P 1'
#
loop_
_entity.id
_entity.type
_entity.pdbx_description
1 polymer ?
#
loop_
_entity_poly.entity_id
_entity_poly.type
_entity_poly.pdbx_seq_one_letter_code
_entity_poly.pdbx_strand_id
1 'polypeptide(L)'
;MKTTLSREEYRRLDNRVTCILQQHWPAKEISQWVGLLKGKQQSVACAILRRRHPRPAQLALPAIAPDVPNPFQASANRPTVPVRSADGRTVGRRHIVDGLTPVAIDQSGTIRCAVTGRTLFIAPGSQIDRANPGAAEQLNKTYQPALHQVVADHRQIEAGE
;
A
#
# COMPACT_ATOMS: atom_id res chain seq x y z
N MET A 1 -2.81 -16.74 19.34
CA MET A 1 -1.48 -16.45 18.75
C MET A 1 -1.53 -16.71 17.25
N LYS A 2 -1.71 -15.66 16.42
CA LYS A 2 -1.77 -15.77 14.96
C LYS A 2 -0.35 -15.83 14.39
N THR A 3 0.21 -17.03 14.25
CA THR A 3 1.52 -17.25 13.62
C THR A 3 1.40 -17.07 12.10
N THR A 4 1.50 -15.84 11.62
CA THR A 4 1.58 -15.53 10.18
C THR A 4 2.94 -15.95 9.63
N LEU A 5 3.00 -16.55 8.43
CA LEU A 5 4.27 -16.77 7.72
C LEU A 5 5.01 -15.44 7.58
N SER A 6 6.33 -15.48 7.70
CA SER A 6 7.15 -14.30 7.45
C SER A 6 6.96 -13.83 6.00
N ARG A 7 7.02 -12.51 5.78
CA ARG A 7 6.93 -11.89 4.45
C ARG A 7 7.96 -12.47 3.48
N GLU A 8 9.14 -12.81 3.99
CA GLU A 8 10.21 -13.34 3.17
C GLU A 8 9.98 -14.81 2.78
N GLU A 9 9.45 -15.62 3.70
CA GLU A 9 9.04 -16.99 3.41
C GLU A 9 7.94 -17.04 2.36
N TYR A 10 6.97 -16.12 2.47
CA TYR A 10 5.93 -15.97 1.46
C TYR A 10 6.53 -15.60 0.09
N ARG A 11 7.45 -14.62 0.03
CA ARG A 11 8.07 -14.20 -1.23
C ARG A 11 8.86 -15.33 -1.89
N ARG A 12 9.58 -16.14 -1.09
CA ARG A 12 10.29 -17.33 -1.59
C ARG A 12 9.33 -18.37 -2.17
N LEU A 13 8.21 -18.63 -1.49
CA LEU A 13 7.17 -19.53 -1.99
C LEU A 13 6.50 -19.00 -3.25
N ASP A 14 6.14 -17.71 -3.30
CA ASP A 14 5.49 -17.09 -4.44
C ASP A 14 6.39 -17.09 -5.68
N ASN A 15 7.67 -16.77 -5.52
CA ASN A 15 8.66 -16.88 -6.58
C ASN A 15 8.81 -18.32 -7.07
N ARG A 16 8.85 -19.30 -6.15
CA ARG A 16 8.96 -20.71 -6.52
C ARG A 16 7.74 -21.20 -7.30
N VAL A 17 6.53 -20.85 -6.86
CA VAL A 17 5.29 -21.16 -7.59
C VAL A 17 5.32 -20.51 -8.97
N THR A 18 5.79 -19.27 -9.08
CA THR A 18 5.93 -18.57 -10.36
C THR A 18 6.88 -19.32 -11.29
N CYS A 19 8.04 -19.77 -10.82
CA CYS A 19 8.96 -20.58 -11.62
C CYS A 19 8.34 -21.91 -12.07
N ILE A 20 7.63 -22.61 -11.18
CA ILE A 20 6.97 -23.90 -11.50
C ILE A 20 5.93 -23.71 -12.62
N LEU A 21 5.13 -22.64 -12.54
CA LEU A 21 4.12 -22.33 -13.55
C LEU A 21 4.76 -21.94 -14.89
N GLN A 22 5.84 -21.14 -14.87
CA GLN A 22 6.59 -20.78 -16.08
C GLN A 22 7.26 -21.99 -16.75
N GLN A 23 7.75 -22.93 -15.94
CA GLN A 23 8.35 -24.18 -16.42
C GLN A 23 7.32 -25.24 -16.84
N HIS A 24 6.01 -24.93 -16.78
CA HIS A 24 4.93 -25.81 -17.20
C HIS A 24 5.01 -27.21 -16.57
N TRP A 25 5.32 -27.26 -15.27
CA TRP A 25 5.41 -28.54 -14.56
C TRP A 25 4.13 -29.36 -14.71
N PRO A 26 4.23 -30.68 -14.93
CA PRO A 26 3.06 -31.57 -14.91
C PRO A 26 2.32 -31.52 -13.58
N ALA A 27 1.00 -31.66 -13.62
CA ALA A 27 0.14 -31.60 -12.43
C ALA A 27 0.59 -32.56 -11.30
N LYS A 28 1.11 -33.73 -11.66
CA LYS A 28 1.65 -34.72 -10.71
C LYS A 28 2.88 -34.19 -9.97
N GLU A 29 3.79 -33.53 -10.66
CA GLU A 29 5.00 -32.94 -10.06
C GLU A 29 4.67 -31.75 -9.18
N ILE A 30 3.70 -30.92 -9.58
CA ILE A 30 3.17 -29.83 -8.75
C ILE A 30 2.56 -30.39 -7.47
N SER A 31 1.74 -31.45 -7.57
CA SER A 31 1.12 -32.12 -6.42
C SER A 31 2.17 -32.71 -5.48
N GLN A 32 3.20 -33.34 -6.03
CA GLN A 32 4.31 -33.91 -5.26
C GLN A 32 5.10 -32.82 -4.53
N TRP A 33 5.44 -31.72 -5.22
CA TRP A 33 6.11 -30.57 -4.60
C TRP A 33 5.29 -29.98 -3.46
N VAL A 34 3.98 -29.80 -3.65
CA VAL A 34 3.05 -29.36 -2.58
C VAL A 34 3.02 -30.35 -1.42
N GLY A 35 3.11 -31.65 -1.69
CA GLY A 35 3.20 -32.70 -0.67
C GLY A 35 4.48 -32.64 0.18
N LEU A 36 5.57 -32.07 -0.35
CA LEU A 36 6.81 -31.85 0.40
C LEU A 36 6.73 -30.65 1.35
N LEU A 37 5.80 -29.73 1.13
CA LEU A 37 5.59 -28.57 1.99
C LEU A 37 4.82 -28.98 3.25
N LYS A 38 5.15 -28.35 4.40
CA LYS A 38 4.52 -28.65 5.69
C LYS A 38 3.65 -27.50 6.19
N GLY A 39 2.52 -27.85 6.81
CA GLY A 39 1.65 -26.92 7.54
C GLY A 39 1.21 -25.70 6.72
N LYS A 40 1.52 -24.49 7.22
CA LYS A 40 1.07 -23.23 6.60
C LYS A 40 1.67 -22.95 5.23
N GLN A 41 2.90 -23.40 4.97
CA GLN A 41 3.55 -23.23 3.67
C GLN A 41 2.81 -24.02 2.58
N GLN A 42 2.37 -25.24 2.89
CA GLN A 42 1.53 -26.05 1.99
C GLN A 42 0.21 -25.34 1.70
N SER A 43 -0.46 -24.86 2.74
CA SER A 43 -1.74 -24.16 2.61
C SER A 43 -1.65 -22.92 1.71
N VAL A 44 -0.58 -22.13 1.88
CA VAL A 44 -0.29 -20.93 1.09
C VAL A 44 0.09 -21.28 -0.35
N ALA A 45 0.94 -22.27 -0.57
CA ALA A 45 1.31 -22.74 -1.90
C ALA A 45 0.08 -23.25 -2.67
N CYS A 46 -0.79 -24.03 -2.03
CA CYS A 46 -2.06 -24.44 -2.61
C CYS A 46 -2.94 -23.24 -2.96
N ALA A 47 -2.98 -22.20 -2.11
CA ALA A 47 -3.78 -21.00 -2.36
C ALA A 47 -3.28 -20.22 -3.58
N ILE A 48 -1.96 -20.05 -3.70
CA ILE A 48 -1.34 -19.37 -4.86
C ILE A 48 -1.56 -20.18 -6.13
N LEU A 49 -1.33 -21.50 -6.09
CA LEU A 49 -1.53 -22.39 -7.24
C LEU A 49 -2.99 -22.41 -7.71
N ARG A 50 -3.96 -22.48 -6.79
CA ARG A 50 -5.39 -22.41 -7.17
C ARG A 50 -5.78 -21.12 -7.87
N ARG A 51 -5.10 -20.01 -7.55
CA ARG A 51 -5.38 -18.68 -8.16
C ARG A 51 -4.70 -18.49 -9.51
N ARG A 52 -3.49 -19.03 -9.69
CA ARG A 52 -2.64 -18.72 -10.85
C ARG A 52 -2.58 -19.85 -11.88
N HIS A 53 -2.88 -21.09 -11.51
CA HIS A 53 -2.84 -22.20 -12.46
C HIS A 53 -4.08 -22.16 -13.37
N PRO A 54 -3.94 -22.33 -14.70
CA PRO A 54 -5.06 -22.24 -15.65
C PRO A 54 -6.12 -23.33 -15.44
N ARG A 55 -5.73 -24.49 -14.89
CA ARG A 55 -6.65 -25.61 -14.58
C ARG A 55 -6.44 -26.13 -13.17
N PRO A 56 -6.89 -25.39 -12.14
CA PRO A 56 -6.55 -25.70 -10.75
C PRO A 56 -7.23 -26.99 -10.24
N ALA A 57 -8.38 -27.36 -10.81
CA ALA A 57 -9.08 -28.61 -10.49
C ALA A 57 -8.28 -29.88 -10.85
N GLN A 58 -7.33 -29.79 -11.79
CA GLN A 58 -6.50 -30.93 -12.22
C GLN A 58 -5.29 -31.19 -11.31
N LEU A 59 -4.97 -30.27 -10.41
CA LEU A 59 -3.77 -30.33 -9.57
C LEU A 59 -3.93 -31.19 -8.30
N ALA A 60 -5.08 -31.86 -8.09
CA ALA A 60 -5.35 -32.71 -6.92
C ALA A 60 -4.89 -32.11 -5.57
N LEU A 61 -4.96 -30.77 -5.43
CA LEU A 61 -4.36 -30.07 -4.30
C LEU A 61 -5.13 -30.34 -3.01
N PRO A 62 -4.44 -30.53 -1.86
CA PRO A 62 -5.10 -30.79 -0.58
C PRO A 62 -6.07 -29.66 -0.19
N ALA A 63 -7.13 -30.00 0.54
CA ALA A 63 -8.10 -29.03 1.02
C ALA A 63 -7.39 -27.97 1.87
N ILE A 64 -7.58 -26.69 1.51
CA ILE A 64 -6.99 -25.58 2.26
C ILE A 64 -7.97 -25.24 3.38
N ALA A 65 -7.50 -25.19 4.62
CA ALA A 65 -8.28 -24.62 5.70
C ALA A 65 -8.62 -23.15 5.36
N PRO A 66 -9.86 -22.68 5.60
CA PRO A 66 -10.31 -21.34 5.21
C PRO A 66 -9.52 -20.17 5.83
N ASP A 67 -8.60 -20.47 6.75
CA ASP A 67 -7.84 -19.53 7.56
C ASP A 67 -6.41 -19.30 7.02
N VAL A 68 -6.25 -19.20 5.70
CA VAL A 68 -5.00 -18.72 5.08
C VAL A 68 -5.16 -17.26 4.71
N PRO A 69 -4.64 -16.31 5.51
CA PRO A 69 -4.59 -14.92 5.11
C PRO A 69 -3.70 -14.83 3.87
N ASN A 70 -4.24 -14.30 2.79
CA ASN A 70 -3.42 -13.84 1.68
C ASN A 70 -2.55 -12.68 2.20
N PRO A 71 -1.22 -12.76 2.24
CA PRO A 71 -0.42 -11.64 2.71
C PRO A 71 -0.45 -10.44 1.76
N PHE A 72 -0.95 -10.59 0.51
CA PHE A 72 -1.30 -9.44 -0.32
C PHE A 72 -2.65 -8.80 0.03
N GLN A 73 -3.51 -9.45 0.83
CA GLN A 73 -4.60 -8.72 1.48
C GLN A 73 -4.05 -7.76 2.54
N ALA A 74 -2.83 -7.93 3.05
CA ALA A 74 -2.23 -6.92 3.92
C ALA A 74 -1.96 -5.60 3.17
N SER A 75 -1.70 -5.61 1.85
CA SER A 75 -1.63 -4.37 1.06
C SER A 75 -3.01 -3.87 0.64
N ALA A 76 -3.94 -4.76 0.30
CA ALA A 76 -5.33 -4.38 -0.03
C ALA A 76 -6.10 -3.82 1.19
N ASN A 77 -5.71 -4.23 2.40
CA ASN A 77 -6.25 -3.74 3.67
C ASN A 77 -5.41 -2.61 4.28
N ARG A 78 -4.38 -2.10 3.59
CA ARG A 78 -3.72 -0.88 4.08
C ARG A 78 -4.74 0.24 4.06
N PRO A 79 -4.95 0.95 5.18
CA PRO A 79 -5.83 2.10 5.18
C PRO A 79 -5.32 3.07 4.10
N THR A 80 -6.21 3.39 3.18
CA THR A 80 -5.94 4.33 2.08
C THR A 80 -6.79 5.56 2.29
N VAL A 81 -6.21 6.73 2.03
CA VAL A 81 -6.95 8.01 2.07
C VAL A 81 -7.26 8.49 0.66
N PRO A 82 -8.46 9.03 0.42
CA PRO A 82 -8.72 9.79 -0.77
C PRO A 82 -7.83 11.04 -0.74
N VAL A 83 -7.05 11.26 -1.79
CA VAL A 83 -6.24 12.46 -1.93
C VAL A 83 -7.08 13.51 -2.64
N ARG A 84 -7.22 14.67 -2.02
CA ARG A 84 -7.90 15.83 -2.59
C ARG A 84 -6.91 16.75 -3.30
N SER A 85 -7.32 17.25 -4.46
CA SER A 85 -6.67 18.36 -5.16
C SER A 85 -6.96 19.69 -4.43
N ALA A 86 -6.23 20.74 -4.82
CA ALA A 86 -6.44 22.10 -4.31
C ALA A 86 -7.88 22.61 -4.52
N ASP A 87 -8.57 22.16 -5.57
CA ASP A 87 -9.98 22.43 -5.87
C ASP A 87 -10.97 21.54 -5.10
N GLY A 88 -10.48 20.67 -4.20
CA GLY A 88 -11.29 19.79 -3.37
C GLY A 88 -11.73 18.49 -4.05
N ARG A 89 -11.42 18.28 -5.34
CA ARG A 89 -11.76 17.04 -6.06
C ARG A 89 -10.86 15.88 -5.67
N THR A 90 -11.38 14.66 -5.66
CA THR A 90 -10.57 13.46 -5.36
C THR A 90 -9.75 13.06 -6.59
N VAL A 91 -8.42 13.01 -6.46
CA VAL A 91 -7.47 12.70 -7.55
C VAL A 91 -7.06 11.22 -7.53
N GLY A 92 -7.31 10.52 -6.44
CA GLY A 92 -6.99 9.10 -6.29
C GLY A 92 -6.93 8.68 -4.82
N ARG A 93 -6.38 7.50 -4.57
CA ARG A 93 -6.18 6.96 -3.21
C ARG A 93 -4.70 6.68 -2.98
N ARG A 94 -4.18 7.01 -1.79
CA ARG A 94 -2.78 6.74 -1.40
C ARG A 94 -2.72 5.98 -0.08
N HIS A 95 -1.71 5.13 0.08
CA HIS A 95 -1.48 4.36 1.30
C HIS A 95 -1.08 5.28 2.46
N ILE A 96 -1.68 5.04 3.63
CA ILE A 96 -1.24 5.63 4.90
C ILE A 96 -0.04 4.83 5.44
N VAL A 97 0.96 5.55 5.91
CA VAL A 97 2.02 5.03 6.77
C VAL A 97 1.52 5.11 8.21
N ASP A 98 1.48 3.96 8.90
CA ASP A 98 0.98 3.88 10.27
C ASP A 98 1.69 4.90 11.18
N GLY A 99 0.90 5.68 11.93
CA GLY A 99 1.40 6.71 12.84
C GLY A 99 1.65 8.09 12.21
N LEU A 100 1.52 8.25 10.89
CA LEU A 100 1.71 9.54 10.22
C LEU A 100 0.39 10.12 9.68
N THR A 101 0.21 11.43 9.84
CA THR A 101 -0.93 12.17 9.27
C THR A 101 -0.67 12.43 7.78
N PRO A 102 -1.51 11.96 6.85
CA PRO A 102 -1.27 12.19 5.43
C PRO A 102 -1.58 13.63 5.04
N VAL A 103 -0.71 14.24 4.24
CA VAL A 103 -0.79 15.64 3.82
C VAL A 103 -0.57 15.84 2.33
N ALA A 104 -1.22 16.85 1.78
CA ALA A 104 -1.00 17.35 0.43
C ALA A 104 -0.33 18.72 0.49
N ILE A 105 0.64 18.95 -0.39
CA ILE A 105 1.30 20.24 -0.57
C ILE A 105 0.77 20.84 -1.87
N ASP A 106 0.14 22.00 -1.78
CA ASP A 106 -0.35 22.71 -2.97
C ASP A 106 0.78 23.49 -3.68
N GLN A 107 0.46 24.08 -4.83
CA GLN A 107 1.41 24.84 -5.65
C GLN A 107 2.03 26.03 -4.90
N SER A 108 1.30 26.60 -3.93
CA SER A 108 1.83 27.71 -3.13
C SER A 108 2.83 27.25 -2.06
N GLY A 109 2.95 25.93 -1.84
CA GLY A 109 3.70 25.34 -0.73
C GLY A 109 2.87 25.21 0.55
N THR A 110 1.59 25.56 0.53
CA THR A 110 0.69 25.41 1.68
C THR A 110 0.36 23.94 1.87
N ILE A 111 0.40 23.49 3.12
CA ILE A 111 0.21 22.07 3.48
C ILE A 111 -1.15 21.87 4.12
N ARG A 112 -1.87 20.87 3.64
CA ARG A 112 -3.23 20.54 4.08
C ARG A 112 -3.32 19.07 4.48
N CYS A 113 -4.12 18.77 5.50
CA CYS A 113 -4.48 17.40 5.83
C CYS A 113 -5.23 16.77 4.64
N ALA A 114 -4.73 15.66 4.13
CA ALA A 114 -5.35 14.98 2.99
C ALA A 114 -6.73 14.39 3.33
N VAL A 115 -6.98 14.10 4.62
CA VAL A 115 -8.25 13.52 5.10
C VAL A 115 -9.32 14.59 5.27
N THR A 116 -9.00 15.67 5.99
CA THR A 116 -9.98 16.69 6.40
C THR A 116 -9.95 17.94 5.53
N GLY A 117 -8.91 18.15 4.73
CA GLY A 117 -8.68 19.38 3.97
C GLY A 117 -8.21 20.58 4.82
N ARG A 118 -8.08 20.41 6.14
CA ARG A 118 -7.65 21.47 7.06
C ARG A 118 -6.23 21.92 6.73
N THR A 119 -6.02 23.23 6.64
CA THR A 119 -4.68 23.82 6.50
C THR A 119 -3.86 23.57 7.78
N LEU A 120 -2.66 23.03 7.61
CA LEU A 120 -1.73 22.70 8.70
C LEU A 120 -0.49 23.60 8.67
N PHE A 121 -0.13 24.11 7.49
CA PHE A 121 0.95 25.07 7.30
C PHE A 121 0.59 26.02 6.17
N ILE A 122 0.76 27.32 6.38
CA ILE A 122 0.57 28.36 5.38
C ILE A 122 1.94 28.77 4.85
N ALA A 123 2.14 28.67 3.54
CA ALA A 123 3.38 29.11 2.92
C ALA A 123 3.47 30.65 2.92
N PRO A 124 4.63 31.22 3.28
CA PRO A 124 4.86 32.66 3.20
C PRO A 124 4.60 33.19 1.79
N GLY A 125 3.90 34.33 1.70
CA GLY A 125 3.57 34.97 0.42
C GLY A 125 2.48 34.27 -0.39
N SER A 126 1.91 33.16 0.10
CA SER A 126 0.74 32.52 -0.51
C SER A 126 -0.49 33.43 -0.48
N GLN A 127 -1.50 33.14 -1.31
CA GLN A 127 -2.76 33.90 -1.31
C GLN A 127 -3.43 33.90 0.08
N ILE A 128 -3.33 32.78 0.81
CA ILE A 128 -3.90 32.64 2.16
C ILE A 128 -3.15 33.51 3.16
N ASP A 129 -1.82 33.54 3.06
CA ASP A 129 -0.95 34.38 3.90
C ASP A 129 -1.26 35.87 3.70
N ARG A 130 -1.37 36.31 2.43
CA ARG A 130 -1.72 37.70 2.08
C ARG A 130 -3.13 38.09 2.51
N ALA A 131 -4.09 37.16 2.41
CA ALA A 131 -5.48 37.42 2.77
C ALA A 131 -5.72 37.42 4.29
N ASN A 132 -4.85 36.75 5.07
CA ASN A 132 -5.02 36.61 6.51
C ASN A 132 -3.70 36.90 7.26
N PRO A 133 -3.35 38.18 7.44
CA PRO A 133 -2.14 38.58 8.16
C PRO A 133 -2.08 37.97 9.56
N GLY A 134 -0.94 37.37 9.93
CA GLY A 134 -0.71 36.75 11.24
C GLY A 134 -1.23 35.32 11.41
N ALA A 135 -2.04 34.81 10.47
CA ALA A 135 -2.54 33.42 10.53
C ALA A 135 -1.40 32.40 10.39
N ALA A 136 -0.42 32.68 9.52
CA ALA A 136 0.75 31.82 9.33
C ALA A 136 1.59 31.73 10.62
N GLU A 137 1.83 32.85 11.32
CA GLU A 137 2.62 32.85 12.56
C GLU A 137 2.00 32.03 13.68
N GLN A 138 0.66 31.98 13.75
CA GLN A 138 -0.05 31.18 14.74
C GLN A 138 -0.06 29.70 14.35
N LEU A 139 -0.44 29.40 13.11
CA LEU A 139 -0.65 28.04 12.65
C LEU A 139 0.68 27.28 12.49
N ASN A 140 1.68 27.90 11.86
CA ASN A 140 2.92 27.23 11.47
C ASN A 140 3.76 26.80 12.69
N LYS A 141 3.62 27.45 13.85
CA LYS A 141 4.28 27.05 15.11
C LYS A 141 3.88 25.66 15.59
N THR A 142 2.68 25.22 15.23
CA THR A 142 2.14 23.91 15.63
C THR A 142 2.46 22.79 14.64
N TYR A 143 3.04 23.14 13.48
CA TYR A 143 3.31 22.19 12.42
C TYR A 143 4.58 21.36 12.72
N GLN A 144 4.44 20.04 12.77
CA GLN A 144 5.54 19.10 13.03
C GLN A 144 5.76 18.18 11.84
N PRO A 145 6.71 18.48 10.92
CA PRO A 145 6.89 17.72 9.68
C PRO A 145 7.09 16.21 9.88
N ALA A 146 7.76 15.81 10.97
CA ALA A 146 8.03 14.41 11.29
C ALA A 146 6.78 13.55 11.56
N LEU A 147 5.64 14.18 11.89
CA LEU A 147 4.36 13.49 12.12
C LEU A 147 3.52 13.34 10.84
N HIS A 148 4.03 13.78 9.68
CA HIS A 148 3.26 13.85 8.46
C HIS A 148 3.88 13.03 7.33
N GLN A 149 3.02 12.42 6.52
CA GLN A 149 3.38 11.73 5.29
C GLN A 149 2.88 12.52 4.09
N VAL A 150 3.77 12.95 3.19
CA VAL A 150 3.36 13.61 1.95
C VAL A 150 2.76 12.58 0.99
N VAL A 151 1.50 12.81 0.59
CA VAL A 151 0.75 11.94 -0.35
C VAL A 151 0.52 12.59 -1.72
N ALA A 152 0.69 13.91 -1.80
CA ALA A 152 0.73 14.68 -3.03
C ALA A 152 1.62 15.91 -2.86
N ASP A 153 2.46 16.16 -3.85
CA ASP A 153 3.27 17.36 -3.94
C ASP A 153 2.98 18.01 -5.30
N HIS A 154 2.32 19.17 -5.24
CA HIS A 154 1.95 19.94 -6.42
C HIS A 154 2.84 21.15 -6.64
N ARG A 155 3.90 21.31 -5.83
CA ARG A 155 4.95 22.29 -6.14
C ARG A 155 5.54 21.87 -7.47
N GLN A 156 5.35 22.67 -8.52
CA GLN A 156 5.96 22.40 -9.81
C GLN A 156 7.46 22.18 -9.58
N ILE A 157 7.96 21.01 -9.94
CA ILE A 157 9.36 20.90 -10.30
C ILE A 157 9.39 21.49 -11.70
N GLU A 158 9.60 22.80 -11.83
CA GLU A 158 10.26 23.28 -13.03
C GLU A 158 11.65 22.64 -12.99
N ALA A 159 11.76 21.47 -13.62
CA ALA A 159 13.03 20.98 -14.09
C ALA A 159 13.44 21.94 -15.21
N GLY A 160 13.94 23.12 -14.81
CA GLY A 160 14.69 24.00 -15.67
C GLY A 160 16.07 23.39 -15.86
N GLU A 161 16.34 23.03 -17.12
CA GLU A 161 17.64 22.82 -17.78
C GLU A 161 18.73 22.00 -17.07
#